data_AF-A0A0C2ZUV3-F1
#
_entry.id   AF-A0A0C2ZUV3-F1
#
_cell.length_a   1.000
_cell.length_b   1.000
_cell.length_c   1.000
_cell.angle_alpha   90.00
_cell.angle_beta   90.00
_cell.angle_gamma   90.00
#
_symmetry.space_group_name_H-M   'P 1'
#
loop_
_entity.id
_entity.type
_entity.pdbx_description
1 polymer ?
#
loop_
_entity_poly.entity_id
_entity_poly.type
_entity_poly.pdbx_seq_one_letter_code
_entity_poly.pdbx_strand_id
1 'polypeptide(L)'
;MTCRTELTTRQPVNPRPRVFRLPADAALINRYGFNSEGATAVLARLRQRIPAFNDISASSTGSLRPGAVLAVNLGKNKVSPADSSEDFITGIRTFGPYADVLVINVSSPNTPGLRGLQNRELLQSLLRDAVKARNELPPSLVAVHRPRLVLKIAPNLEGSQLTEMAEVIRDSDIDGVIVSNTTVARPSTLNDPLKTLRTHLPASTPIIGCGGISSGADALEYGRAGASFVQLYTGFGCDGVGTCRRIKDELVSLLRSEGKAWRDVVQESVQTLSLQESPQPARRSEATIGKLIEEAEELKSLLDKLGEKFSETL
;
A
#
# COMPACT_ATOMS: atom_id res chain seq x y z
N MET A 1 3.83 -11.35 -0.37
CA MET A 1 2.53 -11.87 -0.86
C MET A 1 1.44 -10.92 -0.42
N THR A 2 0.46 -10.64 -1.29
CA THR A 2 -0.71 -9.83 -0.93
C THR A 2 -1.92 -10.74 -0.80
N CYS A 3 -2.58 -10.71 0.35
CA CYS A 3 -3.86 -11.38 0.56
C CYS A 3 -4.91 -10.80 -0.39
N ARG A 4 -5.99 -11.55 -0.59
CA ARG A 4 -7.18 -11.00 -1.24
C ARG A 4 -7.74 -9.82 -0.43
N THR A 5 -8.56 -8.99 -1.07
CA THR A 5 -9.28 -7.94 -0.35
C THR A 5 -10.22 -8.55 0.68
N GLU A 6 -9.94 -8.21 1.94
CA GLU A 6 -10.70 -8.60 3.11
C GLU A 6 -11.60 -7.46 3.55
N LEU A 7 -12.77 -7.85 4.05
CA LEU A 7 -13.84 -6.96 4.49
C LEU A 7 -14.10 -7.18 5.97
N THR A 8 -14.65 -6.17 6.65
CA THR A 8 -14.96 -6.24 8.08
C THR A 8 -15.95 -7.36 8.36
N THR A 9 -17.01 -7.42 7.56
CA THR A 9 -18.07 -8.43 7.66
C THR A 9 -18.08 -9.35 6.44
N ARG A 10 -18.73 -10.50 6.59
CA ARG A 10 -18.90 -11.48 5.52
C ARG A 10 -19.66 -10.87 4.35
N GLN A 11 -19.18 -11.10 3.14
CA GLN A 11 -19.85 -10.68 1.91
C GLN A 11 -19.89 -11.84 0.91
N PRO A 12 -21.09 -12.22 0.42
CA PRO A 12 -21.21 -13.24 -0.60
C PRO A 12 -20.55 -12.78 -1.90
N VAL A 13 -20.09 -13.77 -2.66
CA VAL A 13 -19.59 -13.54 -4.02
C VAL A 13 -20.75 -13.27 -4.98
N ASN A 14 -20.52 -12.45 -6.00
CA ASN A 14 -21.47 -12.30 -7.10
C ASN A 14 -21.82 -13.67 -7.75
N PRO A 15 -23.02 -13.85 -8.31
CA PRO A 15 -23.44 -15.10 -8.97
C PRO A 15 -22.52 -15.53 -10.12
N ARG A 16 -22.49 -16.84 -10.43
CA ARG A 16 -21.75 -17.37 -11.59
C ARG A 16 -22.55 -17.13 -12.89
N PRO A 17 -21.89 -17.00 -14.05
CA PRO A 17 -20.43 -16.93 -14.26
C PRO A 17 -19.87 -15.55 -13.89
N ARG A 18 -18.63 -15.51 -13.38
CA ARG A 18 -18.02 -14.29 -12.81
C ARG A 18 -16.52 -14.14 -13.01
N VAL A 19 -15.90 -15.10 -13.66
CA VAL A 19 -14.53 -15.02 -14.15
C VAL A 19 -14.53 -15.63 -15.54
N PHE A 20 -13.90 -14.95 -16.47
CA PHE A 20 -13.82 -15.33 -17.87
C PHE A 20 -12.36 -15.26 -18.28
N ARG A 21 -11.87 -16.32 -18.92
CA ARG A 21 -10.54 -16.34 -19.51
C ARG A 21 -10.65 -15.92 -20.96
N LEU A 22 -9.72 -15.09 -21.41
CA LEU A 22 -9.57 -14.67 -22.79
C LEU A 22 -8.17 -15.08 -23.23
N PRO A 23 -7.98 -16.36 -23.64
CA PRO A 23 -6.65 -16.88 -23.94
C PRO A 23 -5.97 -16.13 -25.08
N ALA A 24 -6.73 -15.72 -26.11
CA ALA A 24 -6.21 -14.96 -27.25
C ALA A 24 -5.61 -13.60 -26.84
N ASP A 25 -6.13 -13.01 -25.76
CA ASP A 25 -5.69 -11.71 -25.24
C ASP A 25 -4.77 -11.85 -24.01
N ALA A 26 -4.41 -13.08 -23.61
CA ALA A 26 -3.76 -13.38 -22.34
C ALA A 26 -4.42 -12.69 -21.12
N ALA A 27 -5.75 -12.53 -21.15
CA ALA A 27 -6.49 -11.67 -20.23
C ALA A 27 -7.54 -12.41 -19.38
N LEU A 28 -7.93 -11.77 -18.29
CA LEU A 28 -9.02 -12.22 -17.41
C LEU A 28 -10.02 -11.09 -17.20
N ILE A 29 -11.31 -11.38 -17.37
CA ILE A 29 -12.40 -10.51 -16.90
C ILE A 29 -12.96 -11.12 -15.62
N ASN A 30 -13.16 -10.33 -14.58
CA ASN A 30 -13.80 -10.79 -13.36
C ASN A 30 -14.83 -9.79 -12.83
N ARG A 31 -15.84 -10.34 -12.15
CA ARG A 31 -16.89 -9.60 -11.47
C ARG A 31 -17.20 -10.19 -10.10
N TYR A 32 -16.17 -10.45 -9.28
CA TYR A 32 -16.33 -11.11 -7.98
C TYR A 32 -17.09 -10.26 -6.94
N GLY A 33 -16.82 -8.94 -6.92
CA GLY A 33 -17.45 -8.00 -5.99
C GLY A 33 -17.06 -8.22 -4.53
N PHE A 34 -15.75 -8.24 -4.23
CA PHE A 34 -15.19 -8.47 -2.89
C PHE A 34 -15.92 -9.57 -2.09
N ASN A 35 -15.84 -10.81 -2.55
CA ASN A 35 -16.21 -11.89 -1.67
C ASN A 35 -15.28 -11.91 -0.45
N SER A 36 -15.82 -12.15 0.73
CA SER A 36 -15.07 -12.16 1.98
C SER A 36 -15.78 -13.04 2.99
N GLU A 37 -15.03 -13.76 3.82
CA GLU A 37 -15.58 -14.49 4.97
C GLU A 37 -15.69 -13.61 6.22
N GLY A 38 -15.27 -12.35 6.12
CA GLY A 38 -15.21 -11.39 7.22
C GLY A 38 -13.87 -11.42 7.94
N ALA A 39 -13.56 -10.31 8.62
CA ALA A 39 -12.22 -10.09 9.17
C ALA A 39 -11.85 -11.11 10.26
N THR A 40 -12.82 -11.54 11.07
CA THR A 40 -12.61 -12.54 12.13
C THR A 40 -12.10 -13.87 11.58
N ALA A 41 -12.69 -14.38 10.49
CA ALA A 41 -12.30 -15.66 9.90
C ALA A 41 -10.87 -15.60 9.32
N VAL A 42 -10.52 -14.47 8.70
CA VAL A 42 -9.18 -14.26 8.15
C VAL A 42 -8.16 -14.10 9.27
N LEU A 43 -8.50 -13.33 10.31
CA LEU A 43 -7.65 -13.13 11.48
C LEU A 43 -7.34 -14.46 12.17
N ALA A 44 -8.33 -15.35 12.31
CA ALA A 44 -8.10 -16.69 12.85
C ALA A 44 -7.04 -17.47 12.05
N ARG A 45 -7.10 -17.43 10.71
CA ARG A 45 -6.08 -18.06 9.85
C ARG A 45 -4.71 -17.42 9.97
N LEU A 46 -4.64 -16.10 10.10
CA LEU A 46 -3.38 -15.39 10.31
C LEU A 46 -2.74 -15.81 11.64
N ARG A 47 -3.54 -15.91 12.71
CA ARG A 47 -3.07 -16.34 14.03
C ARG A 47 -2.60 -17.80 14.05
N GLN A 48 -3.25 -18.69 13.31
CA GLN A 48 -2.82 -20.09 13.18
C GLN A 48 -1.43 -20.27 12.56
N ARG A 49 -0.90 -19.26 11.85
CA ARG A 49 0.45 -19.31 11.30
C ARG A 49 1.54 -18.99 12.33
N ILE A 50 1.17 -18.34 13.43
CA ILE A 50 2.12 -17.90 14.46
C ILE A 50 2.59 -19.14 15.22
N PRO A 51 3.91 -19.41 15.26
CA PRO A 51 4.45 -20.54 16.01
C PRO A 51 4.03 -20.49 17.49
N ALA A 52 3.67 -21.65 18.06
CA ALA A 52 3.28 -21.74 19.47
C ALA A 52 4.44 -21.45 20.44
N PHE A 53 5.67 -21.71 20.01
CA PHE A 53 6.89 -21.36 20.73
C PHE A 53 7.68 -20.38 19.89
N ASN A 54 7.86 -19.19 20.44
CA ASN A 54 8.54 -18.08 19.80
C ASN A 54 10.05 -18.39 19.84
N ASP A 55 10.63 -18.90 18.76
CA ASP A 55 12.05 -18.67 18.52
C ASP A 55 12.17 -17.21 18.06
N ILE A 56 12.25 -16.31 19.05
CA ILE A 56 12.24 -14.84 18.91
C ILE A 56 13.38 -14.36 17.98
N SER A 57 14.29 -15.25 17.60
CA SER A 57 15.46 -14.93 16.78
C SER A 57 15.23 -14.87 15.26
N ALA A 58 14.15 -15.44 14.70
CA ALA A 58 14.17 -15.80 13.27
C ALA A 58 13.32 -14.97 12.30
N SER A 59 12.29 -14.21 12.74
CA SER A 59 11.49 -13.43 11.77
C SER A 59 10.88 -12.16 12.36
N SER A 60 11.32 -11.01 11.83
CA SER A 60 10.85 -9.67 12.18
C SER A 60 9.64 -9.21 11.36
N THR A 61 9.13 -10.04 10.44
CA THR A 61 8.06 -9.68 9.49
C THR A 61 6.79 -10.50 9.73
N GLY A 62 5.63 -9.90 9.49
CA GLY A 62 4.31 -10.56 9.59
C GLY A 62 4.15 -11.76 8.64
N SER A 63 5.04 -11.89 7.65
CA SER A 63 5.11 -13.07 6.80
C SER A 63 5.59 -14.34 7.52
N LEU A 64 6.30 -14.19 8.65
CA LEU A 64 6.94 -15.25 9.42
C LEU A 64 7.95 -16.08 8.60
N ARG A 65 8.49 -15.48 7.54
CA ARG A 65 9.45 -16.11 6.63
C ARG A 65 10.58 -15.11 6.32
N PRO A 66 11.85 -15.51 6.45
CA PRO A 66 12.97 -14.64 6.12
C PRO A 66 12.86 -14.08 4.69
N GLY A 67 13.07 -12.77 4.56
CA GLY A 67 13.05 -12.07 3.27
C GLY A 67 11.66 -11.96 2.61
N ALA A 68 10.58 -12.33 3.30
CA ALA A 68 9.22 -12.19 2.79
C ALA A 68 8.42 -11.13 3.54
N VAL A 69 7.42 -10.58 2.86
CA VAL A 69 6.45 -9.62 3.40
C VAL A 69 5.03 -10.13 3.23
N LEU A 70 4.19 -9.86 4.22
CA LEU A 70 2.76 -10.10 4.21
C LEU A 70 2.01 -8.78 4.09
N ALA A 71 1.31 -8.63 2.97
CA ALA A 71 0.40 -7.53 2.75
C ALA A 71 -1.06 -8.01 2.91
N VAL A 72 -1.85 -7.34 3.75
CA VAL A 72 -3.30 -7.58 3.84
C VAL A 72 -4.03 -6.47 3.07
N ASN A 73 -4.90 -6.86 2.16
CA ASN A 73 -5.65 -5.92 1.33
C ASN A 73 -7.01 -5.66 1.96
N LEU A 74 -7.34 -4.40 2.20
CA LEU A 74 -8.54 -3.96 2.89
C LEU A 74 -9.51 -3.35 1.88
N GLY A 75 -10.80 -3.64 2.04
CA GLY A 75 -11.86 -3.04 1.25
C GLY A 75 -13.04 -2.62 2.11
N LYS A 76 -13.98 -1.93 1.46
CA LYS A 76 -15.25 -1.52 2.06
C LYS A 76 -16.34 -2.54 1.74
N ASN A 77 -17.17 -2.88 2.72
CA ASN A 77 -18.35 -3.70 2.50
C ASN A 77 -19.34 -2.96 1.58
N LYS A 78 -20.08 -3.71 0.78
CA LYS A 78 -21.08 -3.16 -0.17
C LYS A 78 -22.21 -2.41 0.55
N VAL A 79 -22.55 -2.86 1.76
CA VAL A 79 -23.64 -2.30 2.58
C VAL A 79 -23.24 -1.05 3.37
N SER A 80 -21.94 -0.81 3.55
CA SER A 80 -21.45 0.36 4.24
C SER A 80 -21.69 1.62 3.41
N PRO A 81 -21.91 2.80 4.05
CA PRO A 81 -22.09 4.06 3.33
C PRO A 81 -20.97 4.33 2.32
N ALA A 82 -21.28 5.02 1.23
CA ALA A 82 -20.36 5.18 0.10
C ALA A 82 -19.11 5.98 0.47
N ASP A 83 -19.26 6.97 1.35
CA ASP A 83 -18.29 7.94 1.85
C ASP A 83 -17.59 7.50 3.15
N SER A 84 -17.96 6.35 3.72
CA SER A 84 -17.44 5.90 5.02
C SER A 84 -16.02 5.31 4.93
N SER A 85 -15.15 5.73 5.85
CA SER A 85 -13.81 5.19 6.09
C SER A 85 -13.77 4.05 7.11
N GLU A 86 -14.88 3.79 7.82
CA GLU A 86 -14.94 2.90 8.99
C GLU A 86 -14.49 1.46 8.72
N ASP A 87 -14.82 0.92 7.54
CA ASP A 87 -14.40 -0.45 7.19
C ASP A 87 -12.88 -0.56 7.08
N PHE A 88 -12.22 0.47 6.52
CA PHE A 88 -10.78 0.51 6.41
C PHE A 88 -10.14 0.68 7.79
N ILE A 89 -10.67 1.57 8.64
CA ILE A 89 -10.19 1.79 10.01
C ILE A 89 -10.29 0.50 10.83
N THR A 90 -11.43 -0.17 10.76
CA THR A 90 -11.65 -1.47 11.41
C THR A 90 -10.69 -2.53 10.90
N GLY A 91 -10.48 -2.58 9.58
CA GLY A 91 -9.48 -3.47 8.96
C GLY A 91 -8.06 -3.18 9.45
N ILE A 92 -7.67 -1.91 9.55
CA ILE A 92 -6.36 -1.49 10.06
C ILE A 92 -6.16 -1.94 11.51
N ARG A 93 -7.15 -1.70 12.38
CA ARG A 93 -7.11 -2.14 13.78
C ARG A 93 -7.06 -3.66 13.92
N THR A 94 -7.77 -4.38 13.06
CA THR A 94 -7.87 -5.85 13.10
C THR A 94 -6.59 -6.53 12.63
N PHE A 95 -6.04 -6.08 11.49
CA PHE A 95 -4.94 -6.76 10.81
C PHE A 95 -3.58 -6.12 11.04
N GLY A 96 -3.54 -4.87 11.52
CA GLY A 96 -2.31 -4.11 11.73
C GLY A 96 -1.27 -4.83 12.58
N PRO A 97 -1.64 -5.51 13.67
CA PRO A 97 -0.66 -6.27 14.45
C PRO A 97 -0.07 -7.49 13.72
N TYR A 98 -0.59 -7.90 12.56
CA TYR A 98 -0.21 -9.16 11.91
C TYR A 98 0.35 -8.99 10.50
N ALA A 99 0.44 -7.76 9.99
CA ALA A 99 0.81 -7.47 8.61
C ALA A 99 2.01 -6.52 8.52
N ASP A 100 2.83 -6.71 7.50
CA ASP A 100 3.92 -5.77 7.17
C ASP A 100 3.38 -4.57 6.39
N VAL A 101 2.34 -4.82 5.59
CA VAL A 101 1.70 -3.83 4.71
C VAL A 101 0.18 -3.99 4.79
N LEU A 102 -0.53 -2.87 4.88
CA LEU A 102 -1.97 -2.80 4.74
C LEU A 102 -2.29 -2.02 3.46
N VAL A 103 -3.03 -2.65 2.55
CA VAL A 103 -3.42 -2.04 1.28
C VAL A 103 -4.83 -1.44 1.41
N ILE A 104 -4.97 -0.13 1.19
CA ILE A 104 -6.25 0.55 1.11
C ILE A 104 -6.76 0.44 -0.34
N ASN A 105 -7.74 -0.45 -0.59
CA ASN A 105 -8.24 -0.71 -1.95
C ASN A 105 -9.54 0.04 -2.24
N VAL A 106 -9.41 1.16 -2.94
CA VAL A 106 -10.52 2.02 -3.39
C VAL A 106 -10.86 1.84 -4.88
N SER A 107 -10.29 0.84 -5.54
CA SER A 107 -10.19 0.83 -7.02
C SER A 107 -10.93 -0.32 -7.74
N SER A 108 -11.58 -1.21 -6.99
CA SER A 108 -12.35 -2.31 -7.57
C SER A 108 -13.53 -1.78 -8.41
N PRO A 109 -13.67 -2.18 -9.69
CA PRO A 109 -14.85 -1.81 -10.49
C PRO A 109 -16.11 -2.59 -10.09
N ASN A 110 -15.95 -3.64 -9.29
CA ASN A 110 -16.99 -4.62 -8.99
C ASN A 110 -17.75 -4.33 -7.69
N THR A 111 -17.39 -3.25 -7.00
CA THR A 111 -18.05 -2.77 -5.78
C THR A 111 -18.65 -1.40 -6.10
N PRO A 112 -19.99 -1.29 -6.22
CA PRO A 112 -20.63 -0.03 -6.59
C PRO A 112 -20.22 1.13 -5.67
N GLY A 113 -19.98 2.29 -6.27
CA GLY A 113 -19.59 3.52 -5.56
C GLY A 113 -18.16 3.54 -5.01
N LEU A 114 -17.44 2.41 -4.97
CA LEU A 114 -16.11 2.34 -4.33
C LEU A 114 -15.09 3.30 -4.99
N ARG A 115 -15.08 3.36 -6.32
CA ARG A 115 -14.19 4.28 -7.07
C ARG A 115 -14.49 5.76 -6.80
N GLY A 116 -15.68 6.08 -6.28
CA GLY A 116 -16.00 7.44 -5.82
C GLY A 116 -15.14 7.90 -4.65
N LEU A 117 -14.55 6.98 -3.87
CA LEU A 117 -13.59 7.32 -2.81
C LEU A 117 -12.26 7.87 -3.35
N GLN A 118 -12.03 7.81 -4.66
CA GLN A 118 -10.85 8.38 -5.29
C GLN A 118 -10.96 9.89 -5.57
N ASN A 119 -12.13 10.50 -5.32
CA ASN A 119 -12.28 11.96 -5.35
C ASN A 119 -11.44 12.61 -4.24
N ARG A 120 -10.91 13.81 -4.50
CA ARG A 120 -9.91 14.48 -3.66
C ARG A 120 -10.30 14.53 -2.18
N GLU A 121 -11.47 15.07 -1.85
CA GLU A 121 -11.89 15.33 -0.47
C GLU A 121 -12.14 14.02 0.30
N LEU A 122 -12.82 13.06 -0.34
CA LEU A 122 -13.10 11.75 0.25
C LEU A 122 -11.81 10.96 0.47
N LEU A 123 -10.89 10.99 -0.49
CA LEU A 123 -9.61 10.32 -0.39
C LEU A 123 -8.76 10.93 0.72
N GLN A 124 -8.66 12.27 0.77
CA GLN A 124 -7.95 12.97 1.85
C GLN A 124 -8.51 12.59 3.23
N SER A 125 -9.84 12.55 3.37
CA SER A 125 -10.47 12.13 4.62
C SER A 125 -10.12 10.68 4.98
N LEU A 126 -10.27 9.76 4.03
CA LEU A 126 -9.97 8.35 4.22
C LEU A 126 -8.50 8.12 4.62
N LEU A 127 -7.55 8.75 3.92
CA LEU A 127 -6.13 8.58 4.20
C LEU A 127 -5.73 9.17 5.56
N ARG A 128 -6.27 10.33 5.92
CA ARG A 128 -6.06 10.93 7.25
C ARG A 128 -6.54 9.99 8.36
N ASP A 129 -7.75 9.45 8.23
CA ASP A 129 -8.33 8.56 9.24
C ASP A 129 -7.56 7.21 9.30
N ALA A 130 -7.15 6.68 8.15
CA ALA A 130 -6.34 5.47 8.06
C ALA A 130 -4.95 5.62 8.70
N VAL A 131 -4.27 6.74 8.44
CA VAL A 131 -2.98 7.09 9.04
C VAL A 131 -3.12 7.22 10.55
N LYS A 132 -4.16 7.93 11.03
CA LYS A 132 -4.47 8.04 12.45
C LYS A 132 -4.65 6.66 13.08
N ALA A 133 -5.48 5.80 12.47
CA ALA A 133 -5.72 4.44 12.95
C ALA A 133 -4.45 3.59 12.99
N ARG A 134 -3.56 3.69 11.99
CA ARG A 134 -2.24 3.02 12.01
C ARG A 134 -1.38 3.51 13.17
N ASN A 135 -1.32 4.82 13.37
CA ASN A 135 -0.45 5.42 14.38
C ASN A 135 -0.91 5.11 15.81
N GLU A 136 -2.21 4.92 16.01
CA GLU A 136 -2.82 4.49 17.28
C GLU A 136 -2.70 2.98 17.55
N LEU A 137 -2.17 2.18 16.61
CA LEU A 137 -2.00 0.74 16.83
C LEU A 137 -1.06 0.47 18.02
N PRO A 138 -1.44 -0.47 18.91
CA PRO A 138 -0.54 -0.91 19.97
C PRO A 138 0.67 -1.66 19.37
N PRO A 139 1.78 -1.78 20.13
CA PRO A 139 2.89 -2.62 19.73
C PRO A 139 2.42 -4.05 19.43
N SER A 140 2.94 -4.63 18.34
CA SER A 140 2.65 -6.01 17.97
C SER A 140 3.67 -6.97 18.56
N LEU A 141 3.19 -8.16 18.97
CA LEU A 141 4.03 -9.28 19.38
C LEU A 141 4.54 -10.11 18.18
N VAL A 142 4.07 -9.81 16.96
CA VAL A 142 4.34 -10.57 15.73
C VAL A 142 5.20 -9.75 14.76
N ALA A 143 4.82 -8.50 14.52
CA ALA A 143 5.53 -7.60 13.63
C ALA A 143 6.27 -6.53 14.45
N VAL A 144 7.58 -6.37 14.20
CA VAL A 144 8.42 -5.41 14.96
C VAL A 144 8.04 -3.96 14.68
N HIS A 145 7.44 -3.70 13.51
CA HIS A 145 7.10 -2.37 13.06
C HIS A 145 5.59 -2.23 12.84
N ARG A 146 5.10 -0.98 12.92
CA ARG A 146 3.76 -0.65 12.45
C ARG A 146 3.66 -0.96 10.94
N PRO A 147 2.50 -1.42 10.46
CA PRO A 147 2.33 -1.76 9.06
C PRO A 147 2.47 -0.52 8.18
N ARG A 148 3.06 -0.69 6.99
CA ARG A 148 3.06 0.32 5.92
C ARG A 148 1.65 0.44 5.33
N LEU A 149 1.16 1.65 5.10
CA LEU A 149 -0.11 1.90 4.40
C LEU A 149 0.16 2.14 2.92
N VAL A 150 -0.48 1.37 2.04
CA VAL A 150 -0.31 1.49 0.60
C VAL A 150 -1.67 1.67 -0.07
N LEU A 151 -1.85 2.72 -0.87
CA LEU A 151 -3.10 2.97 -1.59
C LEU A 151 -3.12 2.19 -2.91
N LYS A 152 -4.22 1.50 -3.25
CA LYS A 152 -4.38 0.84 -4.56
C LYS A 152 -5.41 1.56 -5.43
N ILE A 153 -4.97 2.11 -6.56
CA ILE A 153 -5.78 2.99 -7.43
C ILE A 153 -6.27 2.29 -8.71
N ALA A 154 -7.32 2.85 -9.31
CA ALA A 154 -7.85 2.40 -10.60
C ALA A 154 -6.98 2.95 -11.75
N PRO A 155 -6.90 2.22 -12.89
CA PRO A 155 -6.13 2.67 -14.06
C PRO A 155 -6.80 3.81 -14.83
N ASN A 156 -8.12 3.93 -14.71
CA ASN A 156 -8.94 4.80 -15.56
C ASN A 156 -9.13 6.16 -14.90
N LEU A 157 -8.02 6.87 -14.72
CA LEU A 157 -8.00 8.23 -14.21
C LEU A 157 -7.47 9.15 -15.31
N GLU A 158 -8.10 10.31 -15.46
CA GLU A 158 -7.63 11.36 -16.34
C GLU A 158 -6.36 12.01 -15.79
N GLY A 159 -5.61 12.74 -16.64
CA GLY A 159 -4.35 13.37 -16.23
C GLY A 159 -4.49 14.33 -15.05
N SER A 160 -5.55 15.15 -15.04
CA SER A 160 -5.87 16.04 -13.90
C SER A 160 -6.15 15.27 -12.62
N GLN A 161 -6.94 14.19 -12.71
CA GLN A 161 -7.26 13.33 -11.56
C GLN A 161 -6.01 12.64 -11.01
N LEU A 162 -5.08 12.22 -11.86
CA LEU A 162 -3.80 11.65 -11.42
C LEU A 162 -2.93 12.68 -10.70
N THR A 163 -2.90 13.93 -11.17
CA THR A 163 -2.19 15.03 -10.51
C THR A 163 -2.78 15.32 -9.13
N GLU A 164 -4.11 15.47 -9.04
CA GLU A 164 -4.80 15.69 -7.75
C GLU A 164 -4.56 14.52 -6.79
N MET A 165 -4.67 13.28 -7.28
CA MET A 165 -4.36 12.07 -6.52
C MET A 165 -2.92 12.09 -5.97
N ALA A 166 -1.95 12.48 -6.79
CA ALA A 166 -0.55 12.56 -6.37
C ALA A 166 -0.33 13.61 -5.27
N GLU A 167 -1.02 14.75 -5.33
CA GLU A 167 -1.02 15.75 -4.26
C GLU A 167 -1.59 15.18 -2.97
N VAL A 168 -2.75 14.51 -3.03
CA VAL A 168 -3.36 13.87 -1.86
C VAL A 168 -2.44 12.81 -1.26
N ILE A 169 -1.77 12.00 -2.09
CA ILE A 169 -0.80 11.01 -1.63
C ILE A 169 0.38 11.69 -0.93
N ARG A 170 0.97 12.73 -1.53
CA ARG A 170 2.10 13.49 -0.97
C ARG A 170 1.78 14.16 0.36
N ASP A 171 0.59 14.73 0.46
CA ASP A 171 0.14 15.44 1.65
C ASP A 171 -0.35 14.47 2.74
N SER A 172 -0.48 13.18 2.41
CA SER A 172 -0.79 12.10 3.34
C SER A 172 0.47 11.37 3.80
N ASP A 173 0.49 10.93 5.06
CA ASP A 173 1.60 10.14 5.60
C ASP A 173 1.46 8.63 5.28
N ILE A 174 1.03 8.28 4.06
CA ILE A 174 1.03 6.90 3.57
C ILE A 174 2.39 6.52 2.97
N ASP A 175 2.65 5.22 2.88
CA ASP A 175 3.98 4.68 2.60
C ASP A 175 4.19 4.25 1.13
N GLY A 176 3.16 4.35 0.28
CA GLY A 176 3.29 4.02 -1.14
C GLY A 176 1.96 3.85 -1.87
N VAL A 177 2.05 3.49 -3.15
CA VAL A 177 0.89 3.33 -4.03
C VAL A 177 1.03 2.11 -4.95
N ILE A 178 -0.06 1.39 -5.20
CA ILE A 178 -0.16 0.30 -6.18
C ILE A 178 -0.89 0.79 -7.41
N VAL A 179 -0.23 0.67 -8.57
CA VAL A 179 -0.72 1.10 -9.88
C VAL A 179 -0.64 -0.09 -10.83
N SER A 180 -1.74 -0.73 -11.23
CA SER A 180 -3.14 -0.37 -10.96
C SER A 180 -4.04 -1.59 -10.72
N ASN A 181 -5.31 -1.33 -10.44
CA ASN A 181 -6.36 -2.35 -10.41
C ASN A 181 -6.91 -2.66 -11.83
N THR A 182 -7.93 -3.50 -11.94
CA THR A 182 -8.51 -3.87 -13.24
C THR A 182 -9.18 -2.69 -13.94
N THR A 183 -8.97 -2.54 -15.24
CA THR A 183 -9.66 -1.53 -16.07
C THR A 183 -11.08 -1.97 -16.44
N VAL A 184 -11.98 -1.00 -16.62
CA VAL A 184 -13.27 -1.22 -17.31
C VAL A 184 -13.19 -0.93 -18.81
N ALA A 185 -12.10 -0.31 -19.26
CA ALA A 185 -11.82 -0.04 -20.66
C ALA A 185 -11.16 -1.27 -21.29
N ARG A 186 -11.16 -1.33 -22.63
CA ARG A 186 -10.41 -2.31 -23.41
C ARG A 186 -9.56 -1.60 -24.46
N PRO A 187 -8.62 -0.74 -24.04
CA PRO A 187 -7.86 0.03 -25.00
C PRO A 187 -6.85 -0.87 -25.72
N SER A 188 -6.49 -0.52 -26.95
CA SER A 188 -5.41 -1.17 -27.69
C SER A 188 -4.03 -0.89 -27.08
N THR A 189 -3.91 0.19 -26.31
CA THR A 189 -2.71 0.58 -25.55
C THR A 189 -3.11 0.96 -24.12
N LEU A 190 -2.38 0.49 -23.13
CA LEU A 190 -2.55 0.98 -21.76
C LEU A 190 -1.85 2.34 -21.68
N ASN A 191 -2.60 3.43 -21.49
CA ASN A 191 -2.01 4.63 -20.89
C ASN A 191 -1.30 4.19 -19.61
N ASP A 192 -0.10 4.71 -19.34
CA ASP A 192 0.70 4.29 -18.19
C ASP A 192 0.49 5.27 -17.03
N PRO A 193 -0.57 5.11 -16.20
CA PRO A 193 -0.80 5.95 -15.03
C PRO A 193 0.37 5.88 -14.06
N LEU A 194 1.21 4.85 -14.11
CA LEU A 194 2.38 4.75 -13.24
C LEU A 194 3.41 5.79 -13.62
N LYS A 195 3.75 5.92 -14.91
CA LYS A 195 4.71 6.91 -15.37
C LYS A 195 4.23 8.34 -15.09
N THR A 196 2.96 8.64 -15.33
CA THR A 196 2.37 9.94 -14.96
C THR A 196 2.41 10.17 -13.46
N LEU A 197 1.99 9.20 -12.65
CA LEU A 197 2.00 9.37 -11.19
C LEU A 197 3.43 9.53 -10.64
N ARG A 198 4.41 8.83 -11.23
CA ARG A 198 5.82 8.93 -10.85
C ARG A 198 6.33 10.37 -10.95
N THR A 199 5.93 11.12 -12.00
CA THR A 199 6.36 12.53 -12.19
C THR A 199 5.76 13.51 -11.19
N HIS A 200 4.69 13.12 -10.49
CA HIS A 200 4.03 13.96 -9.49
C HIS A 200 4.31 13.54 -8.05
N LEU A 201 4.97 12.39 -7.84
CA LEU A 201 5.34 11.87 -6.53
C LEU A 201 6.84 12.06 -6.27
N PRO A 202 7.25 12.30 -5.01
CA PRO A 202 8.66 12.39 -4.64
C PRO A 202 9.32 11.02 -4.66
N ALA A 203 10.64 10.98 -4.85
CA ALA A 203 11.43 9.74 -4.93
C ALA A 203 11.25 8.83 -3.69
N SER A 204 10.92 9.41 -2.54
CA SER A 204 10.64 8.72 -1.29
C SER A 204 9.37 7.87 -1.30
N THR A 205 8.42 8.13 -2.21
CA THR A 205 7.17 7.37 -2.34
C THR A 205 7.35 6.19 -3.29
N PRO A 206 7.40 4.93 -2.81
CA PRO A 206 7.52 3.76 -3.66
C PRO A 206 6.22 3.51 -4.44
N ILE A 207 6.36 3.10 -5.71
CA ILE A 207 5.24 2.64 -6.54
C ILE A 207 5.36 1.13 -6.76
N ILE A 208 4.24 0.42 -6.62
CA ILE A 208 4.12 -1.01 -6.91
C ILE A 208 3.33 -1.18 -8.20
N GLY A 209 4.00 -1.65 -9.25
CA GLY A 209 3.41 -1.95 -10.54
C GLY A 209 2.51 -3.19 -10.51
N CYS A 210 1.34 -3.13 -11.14
CA CYS A 210 0.38 -4.22 -11.16
C CYS A 210 -0.49 -4.15 -12.43
N GLY A 211 -0.42 -5.19 -13.26
CA GLY A 211 -1.29 -5.35 -14.44
C GLY A 211 -0.50 -5.75 -15.68
N GLY A 212 -0.95 -6.80 -16.36
CA GLY A 212 -0.37 -7.23 -17.65
C GLY A 212 1.02 -7.86 -17.61
N ILE A 213 1.62 -8.04 -16.43
CA ILE A 213 2.99 -8.58 -16.30
C ILE A 213 2.97 -10.10 -16.50
N SER A 214 3.60 -10.55 -17.59
CA SER A 214 3.66 -11.93 -18.06
C SER A 214 5.08 -12.41 -18.40
N SER A 215 6.03 -11.48 -18.53
CA SER A 215 7.44 -11.72 -18.85
C SER A 215 8.40 -10.93 -17.95
N GLY A 216 9.68 -11.29 -17.98
CA GLY A 216 10.75 -10.50 -17.36
C GLY A 216 10.94 -9.13 -18.02
N ALA A 217 10.63 -9.00 -19.32
CA ALA A 217 10.67 -7.73 -20.04
C ALA A 217 9.57 -6.78 -19.54
N ASP A 218 8.34 -7.27 -19.36
CA ASP A 218 7.23 -6.48 -18.80
C ASP A 218 7.61 -5.98 -17.40
N ALA A 219 8.19 -6.84 -16.56
CA ALA A 219 8.64 -6.46 -15.23
C ALA A 219 9.74 -5.37 -15.29
N LEU A 220 10.68 -5.48 -16.23
CA LEU A 220 11.74 -4.50 -16.44
C LEU A 220 11.16 -3.15 -16.90
N GLU A 221 10.15 -3.14 -17.77
CA GLU A 221 9.44 -1.93 -18.19
C GLU A 221 8.79 -1.21 -17.01
N TYR A 222 8.15 -1.95 -16.10
CA TYR A 222 7.63 -1.38 -14.84
C TYR A 222 8.74 -0.75 -13.99
N GLY A 223 9.89 -1.41 -13.88
CA GLY A 223 11.06 -0.86 -13.20
C GLY A 223 11.53 0.45 -13.83
N ARG A 224 11.63 0.46 -15.17
CA ARG A 224 12.02 1.63 -15.97
C ARG A 224 11.02 2.79 -15.88
N ALA A 225 9.74 2.48 -15.68
CA ALA A 225 8.70 3.47 -15.45
C ALA A 225 8.71 4.03 -14.01
N GLY A 226 9.54 3.47 -13.12
CA GLY A 226 9.74 3.94 -11.74
C GLY A 226 9.02 3.11 -10.67
N ALA A 227 8.56 1.89 -11.00
CA ALA A 227 8.03 0.96 -10.02
C ALA A 227 9.15 0.31 -9.20
N SER A 228 9.09 0.39 -7.88
CA SER A 228 10.05 -0.26 -6.99
C SER A 228 9.78 -1.77 -6.85
N PHE A 229 8.53 -2.17 -7.01
CA PHE A 229 8.06 -3.56 -6.92
C PHE A 229 7.03 -3.84 -8.00
N VAL A 230 6.79 -5.13 -8.29
CA VAL A 230 5.74 -5.58 -9.22
C VAL A 230 4.85 -6.66 -8.59
N GLN A 231 3.57 -6.69 -8.98
CA GLN A 231 2.57 -7.67 -8.57
C GLN A 231 2.04 -8.44 -9.78
N LEU A 232 1.89 -9.76 -9.61
CA LEU A 232 1.41 -10.69 -10.62
C LEU A 232 0.02 -11.21 -10.24
N TYR A 233 -0.87 -11.34 -11.21
CA TYR A 233 -2.14 -12.06 -11.06
C TYR A 233 -2.50 -12.81 -12.34
N THR A 234 -2.76 -12.08 -13.43
CA THR A 234 -3.25 -12.65 -14.69
C THR A 234 -2.27 -13.67 -15.27
N GLY A 235 -0.98 -13.34 -15.38
CA GLY A 235 0.04 -14.28 -15.87
C GLY A 235 0.14 -15.57 -15.05
N PHE A 236 -0.06 -15.51 -13.72
CA PHE A 236 -0.13 -16.71 -12.88
C PHE A 236 -1.41 -17.52 -13.13
N GLY A 237 -2.55 -16.84 -13.32
CA GLY A 237 -3.83 -17.48 -13.59
C GLY A 237 -3.93 -18.13 -14.98
N CYS A 238 -3.20 -17.60 -15.97
CA CYS A 238 -3.15 -18.11 -17.34
C CYS A 238 -2.07 -19.19 -17.51
N ASP A 239 -0.84 -18.94 -17.03
CA ASP A 239 0.33 -19.79 -17.34
C ASP A 239 0.71 -20.73 -16.18
N GLY A 240 0.08 -20.58 -15.02
CA GLY A 240 0.23 -21.48 -13.88
C GLY A 240 1.38 -21.15 -12.93
N VAL A 241 1.78 -22.15 -12.13
CA VAL A 241 2.67 -21.94 -10.97
C VAL A 241 4.12 -21.58 -11.34
N GLY A 242 4.55 -21.90 -12.55
CA GLY A 242 5.90 -21.61 -13.06
C GLY A 242 6.15 -20.14 -13.40
N THR A 243 5.10 -19.34 -13.59
CA THR A 243 5.19 -17.95 -14.08
C THR A 243 6.12 -17.08 -13.25
N CYS A 244 6.00 -17.14 -11.93
CA CYS A 244 6.82 -16.32 -11.04
C CYS A 244 8.31 -16.66 -11.14
N ARG A 245 8.67 -17.93 -11.37
CA ARG A 245 10.07 -18.33 -11.56
C ARG A 245 10.58 -17.87 -12.92
N ARG A 246 9.81 -18.13 -13.98
CA ARG A 246 10.14 -17.72 -15.35
C ARG A 246 10.40 -16.23 -15.47
N ILE A 247 9.49 -15.38 -14.97
CA ILE A 247 9.64 -13.91 -15.00
C ILE A 247 10.92 -13.46 -14.30
N LYS A 248 11.25 -14.04 -13.13
CA LYS A 248 12.48 -13.70 -12.42
C LYS A 248 13.73 -14.09 -13.20
N ASP A 249 13.73 -15.27 -13.83
CA ASP A 249 14.90 -15.77 -14.57
C ASP A 249 15.13 -14.95 -15.83
N GLU A 250 14.06 -14.62 -16.58
CA GLU A 250 14.09 -13.70 -17.72
C GLU A 250 14.59 -12.31 -17.30
N LEU A 251 14.04 -11.74 -16.22
CA LEU A 251 14.44 -10.43 -15.70
C LEU A 251 15.93 -10.41 -15.30
N VAL A 252 16.41 -11.44 -14.61
CA VAL A 252 17.83 -11.56 -14.23
C VAL A 252 18.71 -11.65 -15.48
N SER A 253 18.28 -12.35 -16.52
CA SER A 253 19.02 -12.42 -17.79
C SER A 253 19.14 -11.05 -18.46
N LEU A 254 18.03 -10.31 -18.55
CA LEU A 254 18.00 -8.96 -19.12
C LEU A 254 18.90 -8.00 -18.33
N LEU A 255 18.76 -7.98 -17.01
CA LEU A 255 19.58 -7.17 -16.10
C LEU A 255 21.08 -7.46 -16.24
N ARG A 256 21.47 -8.74 -16.35
CA ARG A 256 22.86 -9.14 -16.60
C ARG A 256 23.38 -8.63 -17.94
N SER A 257 22.57 -8.67 -18.99
CA SER A 257 22.97 -8.13 -20.30
C SER A 257 23.20 -6.62 -20.29
N GLU A 258 22.55 -5.90 -19.37
CA GLU A 258 22.71 -4.46 -19.15
C GLU A 258 23.77 -4.13 -18.09
N GLY A 259 24.36 -5.13 -17.43
CA GLY A 259 25.32 -4.93 -16.35
C GLY A 259 24.71 -4.23 -15.11
N LYS A 260 23.39 -4.32 -14.92
CA LYS A 260 22.64 -3.62 -13.85
C LYS A 260 21.98 -4.61 -12.90
N ALA A 261 21.80 -4.22 -11.65
CA ALA A 261 20.84 -4.84 -10.74
C ALA A 261 19.45 -4.17 -10.87
N TRP A 262 18.40 -4.84 -10.39
CA TRP A 262 17.04 -4.26 -10.33
C TRP A 262 17.04 -2.90 -9.62
N ARG A 263 17.80 -2.80 -8.52
CA ARG A 263 17.93 -1.56 -7.74
C ARG A 263 18.46 -0.41 -8.59
N ASP A 264 19.44 -0.67 -9.45
CA ASP A 264 20.07 0.38 -10.28
C ASP A 264 19.07 0.93 -11.29
N VAL A 265 18.33 0.05 -11.98
CA VAL A 265 17.27 0.45 -12.92
C VAL A 265 16.20 1.28 -12.23
N VAL A 266 15.70 0.80 -11.07
CA VAL A 266 14.67 1.52 -10.31
C VAL A 266 15.19 2.86 -9.81
N GLN A 267 16.41 2.90 -9.27
CA GLN A 267 16.98 4.12 -8.71
C GLN A 267 17.20 5.18 -9.79
N GLU A 268 17.74 4.80 -10.95
CA GLU A 268 17.89 5.66 -12.12
C GLU A 268 16.53 6.23 -12.53
N SER A 269 15.54 5.38 -12.76
CA SER A 269 14.19 5.80 -13.14
C SER A 269 13.52 6.69 -12.10
N VAL A 270 13.62 6.35 -10.81
CA VAL A 270 13.04 7.15 -9.72
C VAL A 270 13.74 8.50 -9.63
N GLN A 271 15.07 8.57 -9.75
CA GLN A 271 15.81 9.84 -9.70
C GLN A 271 15.48 10.73 -10.90
N THR A 272 15.38 10.17 -12.10
CA THR A 272 15.09 10.91 -13.33
C THR A 272 13.64 11.35 -13.43
N LEU A 273 12.69 10.47 -13.05
CA LEU A 273 11.27 10.70 -13.30
C LEU A 273 10.54 11.35 -12.14
N SER A 274 11.02 11.22 -10.88
CA SER A 274 10.26 11.73 -9.74
C SER A 274 10.15 13.24 -9.73
N LEU A 275 9.11 13.74 -9.06
CA LEU A 275 8.99 15.15 -8.74
C LEU A 275 10.26 15.60 -8.01
N GLN A 276 10.98 16.53 -8.63
CA GLN A 276 12.11 17.18 -7.99
C GLN A 276 11.53 18.13 -6.94
N GLU A 277 11.83 17.91 -5.67
CA GLU A 277 11.48 18.86 -4.64
C GLU A 277 12.29 20.14 -4.91
N SER A 278 11.61 21.24 -5.26
CA SER A 278 12.22 22.56 -5.11
C SER A 278 12.66 22.69 -3.65
N PRO A 279 13.89 23.16 -3.35
CA PRO A 279 14.29 23.39 -1.98
C PRO A 279 13.34 24.41 -1.34
N GLN A 280 12.33 23.92 -0.61
CA GLN A 280 11.47 24.78 0.17
C GLN A 280 12.23 25.19 1.43
N PRO A 281 12.22 26.48 1.81
CA PRO A 281 12.77 26.90 3.09
C PRO A 281 12.01 26.16 4.21
N ALA A 282 12.76 25.68 5.20
CA ALA A 282 12.38 24.69 6.20
C ALA A 282 11.20 25.09 7.13
N ARG A 283 9.99 25.29 6.59
CA ARG A 283 8.80 25.69 7.38
C ARG A 283 8.30 24.64 8.37
N ARG A 284 8.65 23.35 8.19
CA ARG A 284 8.31 22.27 9.15
C ARG A 284 9.26 22.18 10.34
N SER A 285 10.49 22.71 10.23
CA SER A 285 11.50 22.57 11.30
C SER A 285 11.31 23.60 12.42
N GLU A 286 11.02 24.86 12.10
CA GLU A 286 10.90 25.92 13.11
C GLU A 286 9.68 25.75 14.03
N ALA A 287 8.52 25.35 13.48
CA ALA A 287 7.32 25.10 14.28
C ALA A 287 7.46 23.88 15.21
N THR A 288 8.24 22.87 14.79
CA THR A 288 8.49 21.65 15.58
C THR A 288 9.55 21.89 16.65
N ILE A 289 10.61 22.63 16.31
CA ILE A 289 11.66 23.04 17.25
C ILE A 289 11.08 24.02 18.30
N GLY A 290 10.23 24.96 17.88
CA GLY A 290 9.55 25.88 18.79
C GLY A 290 8.71 25.15 19.84
N LYS A 291 7.91 24.15 19.42
CA LYS A 291 7.15 23.31 20.35
C LYS A 291 8.04 22.51 21.31
N LEU A 292 9.15 21.96 20.83
CA LEU A 292 10.08 21.21 21.68
C LEU A 292 10.81 22.12 22.69
N ILE A 293 11.09 23.37 22.32
CA ILE A 293 11.65 24.37 23.23
C ILE A 293 10.63 24.74 24.30
N GLU A 294 9.38 24.98 23.91
CA GLU A 294 8.29 25.35 24.82
C GLU A 294 8.00 24.22 25.83
N GLU A 295 7.93 22.95 25.37
CA GLU A 295 7.80 21.79 26.25
C GLU A 295 8.99 21.62 27.21
N ALA A 296 10.22 21.92 26.76
CA ALA A 296 11.41 21.85 27.60
C ALA A 296 11.44 22.96 28.67
N GLU A 297 10.96 24.16 28.34
CA GLU A 297 10.83 25.27 29.29
C GLU A 297 9.75 25.00 30.35
N GLU A 298 8.61 24.43 29.97
CA GLU A 298 7.58 24.00 30.92
C GLU A 298 8.10 22.92 31.88
N LEU A 299 8.83 21.92 31.37
CA LEU A 299 9.41 20.87 32.20
C LEU A 299 10.42 21.43 33.20
N LYS A 300 11.24 22.39 32.77
CA LYS A 300 12.20 23.08 33.63
C LYS A 300 11.50 23.87 34.74
N SER A 301 10.44 24.60 34.41
CA SER A 301 9.62 25.32 35.38
C SER A 301 9.00 24.39 36.44
N LEU A 302 8.55 23.20 36.03
CA LEU A 302 8.01 22.19 36.96
C LEU A 302 9.09 21.63 37.88
N LEU A 303 10.30 21.37 37.37
CA LEU A 303 11.44 20.89 38.14
C LEU A 303 11.92 21.93 39.15
N ASP A 304 12.00 23.20 38.76
CA ASP A 304 12.40 24.31 39.64
C ASP A 304 11.39 24.47 40.79
N LYS A 305 10.08 24.45 40.49
CA LYS A 305 9.03 24.45 41.52
C LYS A 305 9.07 23.25 42.44
N LEU A 306 9.47 22.08 41.93
CA LEU A 306 9.67 20.89 42.75
C LEU A 306 10.84 21.10 43.73
N GLY A 307 11.96 21.64 43.22
CA GLY A 307 13.18 21.93 44.00
C GLY A 307 12.96 22.96 45.11
N GLU A 308 12.17 24.01 44.84
CA GLU A 308 11.75 24.99 45.86
C GLU A 308 10.91 24.33 46.96
N LYS A 309 9.95 23.47 46.57
CA LYS A 309 9.12 22.72 47.54
C LYS A 309 9.93 21.79 48.43
N PHE A 310 10.97 21.15 47.88
CA PHE A 310 11.88 20.31 48.67
C PHE A 310 12.78 21.14 49.60
N SER A 311 13.09 22.39 49.24
CA SER A 311 13.89 23.30 50.06
C SER A 311 13.09 23.93 51.22
N GLU A 312 11.76 24.01 51.11
CA GLU A 312 10.87 24.47 52.19
C GLU A 312 10.52 23.37 53.22
N THR A 313 10.91 22.11 52.95
CA THR A 313 10.57 20.95 53.81
C THR A 313 11.80 20.37 54.55
N LEU A 314 12.93 21.09 54.56
CA LEU A 314 14.19 20.77 55.25
C LEU A 314 14.56 21.92 56.21
#